data_AF-A0A949MER4-F1
#
_entry.id   AF-A0A949MER4-F1
#
_cell.length_a   1.000
_cell.length_b   1.000
_cell.length_c   1.000
_cell.angle_alpha   90.00
_cell.angle_beta   90.00
_cell.angle_gamma   90.00
#
_symmetry.space_group_name_H-M   'P 1'
#
loop_
_entity.id
_entity.type
_entity.pdbx_description
1 polymer ?
#
loop_
_entity_poly.entity_id
_entity_poly.type
_entity_poly.pdbx_seq_one_letter_code
_entity_poly.pdbx_strand_id
1 'polypeptide(L)'
;LLHVHPGRVVYIFFNVGISLTMMELNMFSVLGHILGFYSNVAVAWIGAVTADLVINKPLLKLSPSYIEFKRAHLYNFNPVGFGAMVIASIISVLAFFHVFGDYAAAYSAFIALGVSFVASPIIAIITKGKYYVARDAGYHAGVKHDTLSCVSCGFEYEALDMTGCPFHKGNICSLCCSLDSDCHDECKKPHADPVLSYGTPADLTH
;
A
#
# COMPACT_ATOMS: atom_id res chain seq x y z
N LEU A 1 14.72 11.80 -23.94
CA LEU A 1 13.85 12.85 -24.52
C LEU A 1 12.45 12.93 -23.88
N LEU A 2 11.99 11.94 -23.10
CA LEU A 2 10.73 12.00 -22.31
C LEU A 2 10.94 12.17 -20.80
N HIS A 3 12.14 12.57 -20.35
CA HIS A 3 12.42 12.93 -18.95
C HIS A 3 12.49 14.44 -18.79
N VAL A 4 11.47 15.15 -19.27
CA VAL A 4 11.27 16.56 -18.92
C VAL A 4 10.17 16.57 -17.88
N HIS A 5 10.52 16.78 -16.61
CA HIS A 5 9.52 16.98 -15.58
C HIS A 5 8.83 18.32 -15.85
N PRO A 6 7.54 18.34 -16.24
CA PRO A 6 6.85 19.59 -16.51
C PRO A 6 6.91 20.44 -15.24
N GLY A 7 7.37 21.68 -15.36
CA GLY A 7 7.50 22.58 -14.22
C GLY A 7 6.13 22.85 -13.57
N ARG A 8 6.14 23.37 -12.34
CA ARG A 8 4.92 23.73 -11.56
C ARG A 8 3.88 24.50 -12.38
N VAL A 9 4.33 25.39 -13.26
CA VAL A 9 3.48 26.23 -14.12
C VAL A 9 2.62 25.37 -15.07
N VAL A 10 3.21 24.35 -15.69
CA VAL A 10 2.49 23.45 -16.60
C VAL A 10 1.41 22.68 -15.84
N TYR A 11 1.73 22.20 -14.64
CA TYR A 11 0.75 21.55 -13.76
C TYR A 11 -0.40 22.48 -13.38
N ILE A 12 -0.12 23.76 -13.08
CA ILE A 12 -1.17 24.73 -12.76
C ILE A 12 -2.09 24.91 -13.95
N PHE A 13 -1.56 25.18 -15.15
CA PHE A 13 -2.39 25.35 -16.34
C PHE A 13 -3.21 24.10 -16.66
N PHE A 14 -2.62 22.92 -16.51
CA PHE A 14 -3.33 21.66 -16.71
C PHE A 14 -4.50 21.49 -15.73
N ASN A 15 -4.27 21.67 -14.43
CA ASN A 15 -5.31 21.53 -13.41
C ASN A 15 -6.41 22.59 -13.57
N VAL A 16 -6.03 23.87 -13.77
CA VAL A 16 -6.99 24.96 -13.99
C VAL A 16 -7.80 24.72 -15.26
N GLY A 17 -7.16 24.23 -16.33
CA GLY A 17 -7.84 23.88 -17.58
C GLY A 17 -8.89 22.78 -17.40
N ILE A 18 -8.57 21.72 -16.65
CA ILE A 18 -9.54 20.66 -16.31
C ILE A 18 -10.68 21.24 -15.46
N SER A 19 -10.37 22.01 -14.42
CA SER A 19 -11.39 22.60 -13.54
C SER A 19 -12.34 23.51 -14.30
N LEU A 20 -11.82 24.37 -15.18
CA LEU A 20 -12.64 25.25 -16.02
C LEU A 20 -13.51 24.44 -16.98
N THR A 21 -12.94 23.43 -17.64
CA THR A 21 -13.68 22.54 -18.54
C THR A 21 -14.81 21.82 -17.80
N MET A 22 -14.56 21.30 -16.59
CA MET A 22 -15.60 20.67 -15.77
C MET A 22 -16.72 21.65 -15.39
N MET A 23 -16.38 22.92 -15.12
CA MET A 23 -17.37 23.95 -14.80
C MET A 23 -18.24 24.32 -16.01
N GLU A 24 -17.64 24.47 -17.19
CA GLU A 24 -18.34 24.73 -18.47
C GLU A 24 -19.25 23.56 -18.89
N LEU A 25 -18.85 22.32 -18.59
CA LEU A 25 -19.64 21.11 -18.87
C LEU A 25 -20.77 20.86 -17.87
N ASN A 26 -21.13 21.83 -17.03
CA ASN A 26 -22.20 21.74 -16.05
C ASN A 26 -22.07 20.51 -15.12
N MET A 27 -20.89 20.33 -14.53
CA MET A 27 -20.58 19.23 -13.60
C MET A 27 -21.61 19.06 -12.48
N PHE A 28 -22.26 20.15 -12.03
CA PHE A 28 -23.29 20.09 -10.98
C PHE A 28 -24.44 19.13 -11.30
N SER A 29 -24.81 18.97 -12.57
CA SER A 29 -25.86 18.03 -13.00
C SER A 29 -25.49 16.56 -12.82
N VAL A 30 -24.18 16.23 -12.82
CA VAL A 30 -23.66 14.85 -12.75
C VAL A 30 -22.96 14.58 -11.41
N LEU A 31 -22.72 15.62 -10.61
CA LEU A 31 -21.98 15.56 -9.34
C LEU A 31 -22.55 14.49 -8.39
N GLY A 32 -23.88 14.43 -8.25
CA GLY A 32 -24.54 13.45 -7.38
C GLY A 32 -24.25 12.00 -7.78
N HIS A 33 -24.28 11.70 -9.09
CA HIS A 33 -23.97 10.36 -9.59
C HIS A 33 -22.50 10.00 -9.42
N ILE A 34 -21.59 10.93 -9.70
CA ILE A 34 -20.15 10.69 -9.56
C ILE A 34 -19.78 10.49 -8.09
N LEU A 35 -20.26 11.34 -7.19
CA LEU A 35 -20.01 11.21 -5.75
C LEU A 35 -20.62 9.92 -5.21
N GLY A 36 -21.84 9.56 -5.60
CA GLY A 36 -22.48 8.31 -5.18
C GLY A 36 -21.68 7.09 -5.61
N PHE A 37 -21.26 7.04 -6.87
CA PHE A 37 -20.41 5.96 -7.40
C PHE A 37 -19.06 5.88 -6.67
N TYR A 38 -18.35 7.00 -6.56
CA TYR A 38 -17.03 7.05 -5.92
C TYR A 38 -17.08 6.68 -4.42
N SER A 39 -18.16 7.09 -3.74
CA SER A 39 -18.34 6.81 -2.31
C SER A 39 -18.42 5.31 -2.03
N ASN A 40 -19.03 4.51 -2.90
CA ASN A 40 -19.09 3.06 -2.74
C ASN A 40 -17.69 2.43 -2.69
N VAL A 41 -16.79 2.86 -3.58
CA VAL A 41 -15.40 2.38 -3.63
C VAL A 41 -14.62 2.87 -2.39
N ALA A 42 -14.78 4.14 -2.02
CA ALA A 42 -14.12 4.71 -0.85
C ALA A 42 -14.54 4.01 0.46
N VAL A 43 -15.84 3.70 0.61
CA VAL A 43 -16.37 2.98 1.77
C VAL A 43 -15.86 1.54 1.81
N ALA A 44 -15.78 0.85 0.66
CA ALA A 44 -15.20 -0.49 0.58
C ALA A 44 -13.71 -0.49 1.01
N TRP A 45 -12.95 0.53 0.62
CA TRP A 45 -11.56 0.68 1.04
C TRP A 45 -11.43 0.90 2.56
N ILE A 46 -12.18 1.86 3.11
CA ILE A 46 -12.18 2.13 4.56
C ILE A 46 -12.62 0.90 5.35
N GLY A 47 -13.65 0.18 4.88
CA GLY A 47 -14.13 -1.05 5.48
C GLY A 47 -13.08 -2.16 5.52
N ALA A 48 -12.38 -2.38 4.41
CA ALA A 48 -11.29 -3.36 4.33
C ALA A 48 -10.13 -3.02 5.28
N VAL A 49 -9.70 -1.75 5.33
CA VAL A 49 -8.65 -1.28 6.24
C VAL A 49 -9.08 -1.43 7.70
N THR A 50 -10.31 -1.06 8.02
CA THR A 50 -10.84 -1.14 9.40
C THR A 50 -10.90 -2.59 9.86
N ALA A 51 -11.38 -3.50 9.01
CA ALA A 51 -11.39 -4.94 9.32
C ALA A 51 -9.98 -5.50 9.53
N ASP A 52 -9.00 -5.04 8.75
CA ASP A 52 -7.62 -5.50 8.92
C ASP A 52 -7.03 -5.08 10.28
N LEU A 53 -7.23 -3.81 10.65
CA LEU A 53 -6.69 -3.25 11.89
C LEU A 53 -7.42 -3.73 13.15
N VAL A 54 -8.74 -3.97 13.06
CA VAL A 54 -9.59 -4.33 14.21
C VAL A 54 -9.78 -5.84 14.36
N ILE A 55 -9.72 -6.62 13.28
CA ILE A 55 -9.97 -8.07 13.30
C ILE A 55 -8.68 -8.85 13.01
N ASN A 56 -8.09 -8.67 11.84
CA ASN A 56 -6.97 -9.52 11.40
C ASN A 56 -5.74 -9.39 12.30
N LYS A 57 -5.47 -8.16 12.77
CA LYS A 57 -4.33 -7.84 13.60
C LYS A 57 -4.49 -8.26 15.07
N PRO A 58 -5.49 -7.80 15.84
CA PRO A 58 -5.60 -8.13 17.25
C PRO A 58 -6.29 -9.47 17.53
N LEU A 59 -7.31 -9.86 16.76
CA LEU A 59 -8.12 -11.05 17.06
C LEU A 59 -7.55 -12.32 16.43
N LEU A 60 -7.22 -12.28 15.13
CA LEU A 60 -6.76 -13.47 14.41
C LEU A 60 -5.24 -13.68 14.52
N LYS A 61 -4.48 -12.66 14.92
CA LYS A 61 -3.00 -12.68 15.01
C LYS A 61 -2.32 -13.15 13.71
N LEU A 62 -2.98 -12.96 12.57
CA LEU A 62 -2.47 -13.31 11.24
C LEU A 62 -1.65 -12.16 10.62
N SER A 63 -1.86 -10.94 11.11
CA SER A 63 -1.12 -9.74 10.71
C SER A 63 -0.10 -9.37 11.79
N PRO A 64 1.14 -8.95 11.42
CA PRO A 64 2.18 -8.58 12.38
C PRO A 64 1.74 -7.47 13.33
N SER A 65 2.30 -7.45 14.55
CA SER A 65 1.92 -6.47 15.58
C SER A 65 2.36 -5.03 15.26
N TYR A 66 3.34 -4.85 14.38
CA TYR A 66 3.82 -3.56 13.89
C TYR A 66 3.39 -3.32 12.43
N ILE A 67 3.39 -2.06 12.00
CA ILE A 67 3.13 -1.68 10.60
C ILE A 67 4.49 -1.46 9.94
N GLU A 68 4.79 -2.27 8.93
CA GLU A 68 6.00 -2.14 8.12
C GLU A 68 5.70 -1.21 6.94
N PHE A 69 6.63 -0.29 6.65
CA PHE A 69 6.50 0.67 5.55
C PHE A 69 7.53 0.46 4.44
N LYS A 70 8.61 -0.28 4.72
CA LYS A 70 9.70 -0.48 3.77
C LYS A 70 9.26 -1.39 2.61
N ARG A 71 9.36 -0.87 1.37
CA ARG A 71 9.05 -1.63 0.14
C ARG A 71 9.73 -3.01 0.09
N ALA A 72 10.96 -3.12 0.58
CA ALA A 72 11.72 -4.36 0.56
C ALA A 72 11.12 -5.48 1.44
N HIS A 73 10.35 -5.12 2.48
CA HIS A 73 9.73 -6.06 3.41
C HIS A 73 8.26 -6.35 3.11
N LEU A 74 7.65 -5.57 2.22
CA LEU A 74 6.25 -5.72 1.83
C LEU A 74 6.15 -6.38 0.45
N TYR A 75 5.12 -7.19 0.27
CA TYR A 75 4.73 -7.62 -1.08
C TYR A 75 4.17 -6.41 -1.86
N ASN A 76 4.37 -6.40 -3.17
CA ASN A 76 3.80 -5.36 -4.04
C ASN A 76 2.27 -5.36 -4.02
N PHE A 77 1.69 -6.51 -3.69
CA PHE A 77 0.25 -6.72 -3.66
C PHE A 77 -0.15 -7.54 -2.45
N ASN A 78 -1.02 -6.98 -1.60
CA ASN A 78 -1.65 -7.70 -0.51
C ASN A 78 -3.10 -8.07 -0.90
N PRO A 79 -3.40 -9.35 -1.16
CA PRO A 79 -4.74 -9.80 -1.57
C PRO A 79 -5.79 -9.62 -0.47
N VAL A 80 -5.40 -9.50 0.80
CA VAL A 80 -6.36 -9.38 1.91
C VAL A 80 -7.13 -8.06 1.82
N GLY A 81 -6.42 -6.93 1.90
CA GLY A 81 -7.05 -5.61 1.84
C GLY A 81 -7.54 -5.26 0.44
N PHE A 82 -6.67 -5.39 -0.57
CA PHE A 82 -7.03 -5.00 -1.94
C PHE A 82 -8.09 -5.93 -2.53
N GLY A 83 -7.98 -7.24 -2.32
CA GLY A 83 -8.97 -8.20 -2.82
C GLY A 83 -10.34 -7.98 -2.19
N ALA A 84 -10.41 -7.75 -0.87
CA ALA A 84 -11.65 -7.43 -0.18
C ALA A 84 -12.28 -6.13 -0.71
N MET A 85 -11.47 -5.08 -0.89
CA MET A 85 -11.91 -3.80 -1.46
C MET A 85 -12.48 -3.98 -2.87
N VAL A 86 -11.81 -4.72 -3.76
CA VAL A 86 -12.27 -4.95 -5.14
C VAL A 86 -13.58 -5.72 -5.17
N ILE A 87 -13.67 -6.83 -4.42
CA ILE A 87 -14.90 -7.64 -4.35
C ILE A 87 -16.08 -6.80 -3.86
N ALA A 88 -15.88 -6.05 -2.77
CA ALA A 88 -16.90 -5.18 -2.20
C ALA A 88 -17.30 -4.05 -3.15
N SER A 89 -16.33 -3.45 -3.85
CA SER A 89 -16.58 -2.40 -4.83
C SER A 89 -17.41 -2.91 -6.00
N ILE A 90 -17.08 -4.09 -6.56
CA ILE A 90 -17.86 -4.69 -7.66
C ILE A 90 -19.30 -4.95 -7.21
N ILE A 91 -19.50 -5.59 -6.06
CA ILE A 91 -20.84 -5.92 -5.55
C ILE A 91 -21.66 -4.65 -5.27
N SER A 92 -21.04 -3.65 -4.63
CA SER A 92 -21.70 -2.39 -4.30
C SER A 92 -22.04 -1.56 -5.54
N VAL A 93 -21.16 -1.52 -6.54
CA VAL A 93 -21.42 -0.82 -7.81
C VAL A 93 -22.55 -1.51 -8.59
N LEU A 94 -22.59 -2.84 -8.63
CA LEU A 94 -23.72 -3.56 -9.22
C LEU A 94 -25.03 -3.24 -8.49
N ALA A 95 -25.01 -3.16 -7.16
CA ALA A 95 -26.15 -2.73 -6.37
C ALA A 95 -26.58 -1.29 -6.70
N PHE A 96 -25.62 -0.37 -6.82
CA PHE A 96 -25.87 1.04 -7.18
C PHE A 96 -26.56 1.20 -8.55
N PHE A 97 -26.27 0.31 -9.52
CA PHE A 97 -26.95 0.27 -10.81
C PHE A 97 -28.26 -0.54 -10.82
N HIS A 98 -28.88 -0.76 -9.66
CA HIS A 98 -30.17 -1.45 -9.51
C HIS A 98 -30.19 -2.93 -9.95
N VAL A 99 -29.02 -3.57 -10.13
CA VAL A 99 -28.95 -4.99 -10.54
C VAL A 99 -29.63 -5.91 -9.52
N PHE A 100 -29.60 -5.54 -8.24
CA PHE A 100 -30.22 -6.26 -7.13
C PHE A 100 -31.53 -5.62 -6.64
N GLY A 101 -32.11 -4.69 -7.42
CA GLY A 101 -33.34 -3.96 -7.09
C GLY A 101 -33.12 -2.62 -6.35
N ASP A 102 -34.21 -1.88 -6.16
CA ASP A 102 -34.18 -0.49 -5.69
C ASP A 102 -33.70 -0.34 -4.23
N TYR A 103 -34.05 -1.32 -3.38
CA TYR A 103 -33.58 -1.33 -2.00
C TYR A 103 -32.06 -1.50 -1.94
N ALA A 104 -31.49 -2.40 -2.73
CA ALA A 104 -30.04 -2.62 -2.74
C ALA A 104 -29.28 -1.39 -3.27
N ALA A 105 -29.84 -0.67 -4.23
CA ALA A 105 -29.28 0.59 -4.71
C ALA A 105 -29.21 1.65 -3.61
N ALA A 106 -30.28 1.79 -2.81
CA ALA A 106 -30.31 2.74 -1.69
C ALA A 106 -29.30 2.39 -0.57
N TYR A 107 -29.01 1.10 -0.37
CA TYR A 107 -28.07 0.63 0.65
C TYR A 107 -26.67 0.27 0.09
N SER A 108 -26.33 0.68 -1.14
CA SER A 108 -25.10 0.25 -1.82
C SER A 108 -23.83 0.51 -0.99
N ALA A 109 -23.75 1.65 -0.31
CA ALA A 109 -22.60 2.02 0.52
C ALA A 109 -22.48 1.10 1.75
N PHE A 110 -23.60 0.77 2.40
CA PHE A 110 -23.63 -0.17 3.52
C PHE A 110 -23.28 -1.60 3.08
N ILE A 111 -23.70 -2.00 1.88
CA ILE A 111 -23.29 -3.26 1.27
C ILE A 111 -21.77 -3.27 1.03
N ALA A 112 -21.20 -2.20 0.48
CA ALA A 112 -19.74 -2.07 0.31
C ALA A 112 -18.99 -2.22 1.64
N LEU A 113 -19.46 -1.55 2.70
CA LEU A 113 -18.88 -1.64 4.03
C LEU A 113 -18.97 -3.07 4.58
N GLY A 114 -20.18 -3.66 4.58
CA GLY A 114 -20.40 -5.00 5.12
C GLY A 114 -19.60 -6.07 4.39
N VAL A 115 -19.59 -6.03 3.05
CA VAL A 115 -18.87 -7.01 2.23
C VAL A 115 -17.36 -6.87 2.43
N SER A 116 -16.79 -5.66 2.42
CA SER A 116 -15.35 -5.46 2.62
C SER A 116 -14.91 -5.87 4.03
N PHE A 117 -15.73 -5.56 5.03
CA PHE A 117 -15.46 -5.87 6.43
C PHE A 117 -15.44 -7.38 6.72
N VAL A 118 -16.27 -8.16 6.00
CA VAL A 118 -16.32 -9.62 6.11
C VAL A 118 -15.31 -10.30 5.17
N ALA A 119 -15.13 -9.79 3.95
CA ALA A 119 -14.23 -10.38 2.97
C ALA A 119 -12.76 -10.31 3.41
N SER A 120 -12.33 -9.23 4.07
CA SER A 120 -10.96 -9.08 4.53
C SER A 120 -10.54 -10.21 5.50
N PRO A 121 -11.26 -10.50 6.60
CA PRO A 121 -10.95 -11.64 7.47
C PRO A 121 -11.02 -13.00 6.77
N ILE A 122 -11.99 -13.21 5.87
CA ILE A 122 -12.11 -14.47 5.12
C ILE A 122 -10.85 -14.70 4.27
N ILE A 123 -10.42 -13.68 3.51
CA ILE A 123 -9.22 -13.78 2.68
C ILE A 123 -7.97 -13.93 3.56
N ALA A 124 -7.90 -13.25 4.71
CA ALA A 124 -6.80 -13.39 5.66
C ALA A 124 -6.68 -14.84 6.16
N ILE A 125 -7.79 -15.48 6.53
CA ILE A 125 -7.84 -16.87 6.98
C ILE A 125 -7.40 -17.82 5.85
N ILE A 126 -7.93 -17.65 4.65
CA ILE A 126 -7.59 -18.48 3.48
C ILE A 126 -6.10 -18.37 3.15
N THR A 127 -5.55 -17.15 3.19
CA THR A 127 -4.14 -16.87 2.89
C THR A 127 -3.20 -17.15 4.05
N LYS A 128 -3.72 -17.46 5.25
CA LYS A 128 -2.97 -17.72 6.49
C LYS A 128 -1.93 -16.63 6.81
N GLY A 129 -2.22 -15.37 6.44
CA GLY A 129 -1.31 -14.24 6.68
C GLY A 129 -0.02 -14.22 5.85
N LYS A 130 0.12 -15.09 4.82
CA LYS A 130 1.36 -15.23 4.03
C LYS A 130 1.80 -13.94 3.33
N TYR A 131 0.87 -13.05 3.00
CA TYR A 131 1.10 -11.87 2.16
C TYR A 131 1.30 -10.56 2.94
N TYR A 132 1.44 -10.59 4.27
CA TYR A 132 1.72 -9.36 5.03
C TYR A 132 3.20 -8.97 5.01
N VAL A 133 4.11 -9.95 5.08
CA VAL A 133 5.57 -9.70 5.17
C VAL A 133 6.30 -10.62 4.19
N ALA A 134 7.09 -10.03 3.29
CA ALA A 134 7.86 -10.76 2.28
C ALA A 134 9.17 -11.32 2.83
N ARG A 135 9.77 -10.63 3.80
CA ARG A 135 10.98 -11.07 4.50
C ARG A 135 10.98 -10.49 5.91
N ASP A 136 11.50 -11.26 6.85
CA ASP A 136 11.56 -10.82 8.25
C ASP A 136 12.42 -9.57 8.36
N ALA A 137 11.88 -8.52 8.96
CA ALA A 137 12.70 -7.42 9.42
C ALA A 137 13.33 -7.92 10.71
N GLY A 138 14.65 -8.14 10.72
CA GLY A 138 15.41 -8.38 11.94
C GLY A 138 15.37 -7.14 12.85
N TYR A 139 14.18 -6.84 13.36
CA TYR A 139 13.90 -5.72 14.24
C TYR A 139 14.22 -6.18 15.65
N HIS A 140 15.37 -5.72 16.14
CA HIS A 140 15.70 -5.80 17.55
C HIS A 140 15.14 -4.54 18.23
N ALA A 141 14.02 -4.69 18.93
CA ALA A 141 13.54 -3.64 19.83
C ALA A 141 14.66 -3.30 20.84
N GLY A 142 15.11 -2.04 20.86
CA GLY A 142 16.16 -1.56 21.78
C GLY A 142 17.52 -1.25 21.16
N VAL A 143 17.68 -1.30 19.83
CA VAL A 143 18.89 -0.81 19.17
C VAL A 143 18.89 0.72 19.13
N LYS A 144 20.03 1.32 19.44
CA LYS A 144 20.25 2.78 19.49
C LYS A 144 19.82 3.48 18.20
N HIS A 145 19.52 4.77 18.30
CA HIS A 145 19.34 5.69 17.16
C HIS A 145 20.66 5.87 16.39
N ASP A 146 21.14 4.81 15.74
CA ASP A 146 22.28 4.89 14.84
C ASP A 146 21.80 5.31 13.45
N THR A 147 22.56 6.22 12.83
CA THR A 147 22.38 6.60 11.44
C THR A 147 23.23 5.70 10.55
N LEU A 148 22.74 5.44 9.33
CA LEU A 148 23.45 4.69 8.30
C LEU A 148 23.47 5.51 7.01
N SER A 149 24.58 5.46 6.28
CA SER A 149 24.70 6.09 4.96
C SER A 149 24.05 5.22 3.87
N CYS A 150 23.28 5.86 3.00
CA CYS A 150 22.65 5.23 1.84
C CYS A 150 23.64 5.16 0.66
N VAL A 151 23.87 3.95 0.13
CA VAL A 151 24.78 3.73 -1.01
C VAL A 151 24.32 4.42 -2.31
N SER A 152 23.03 4.68 -2.46
CA SER A 152 22.46 5.30 -3.68
C SER A 152 22.54 6.82 -3.68
N CYS A 153 22.17 7.48 -2.57
CA CYS A 153 22.11 8.94 -2.49
C CYS A 153 23.19 9.58 -1.60
N GLY A 154 23.97 8.79 -0.86
CA GLY A 154 25.06 9.25 0.01
C GLY A 154 24.64 9.88 1.34
N PHE A 155 23.37 10.20 1.53
CA PHE A 155 22.84 10.81 2.76
C PHE A 155 22.70 9.79 3.91
N GLU A 156 22.70 10.31 5.14
CA GLU A 156 22.47 9.54 6.35
C GLU A 156 20.99 9.53 6.75
N TYR A 157 20.51 8.36 7.16
CA TYR A 157 19.14 8.15 7.66
C TYR A 157 19.15 7.25 8.89
N GLU A 158 18.08 7.29 9.68
CA GLU A 158 17.90 6.38 10.80
C GLU A 158 17.90 4.92 10.34
N ALA A 159 18.50 4.02 11.13
CA ALA A 159 18.56 2.60 10.81
C ALA A 159 17.17 1.97 10.54
N LEU A 160 16.11 2.52 11.13
CA LEU A 160 14.72 2.09 10.93
C LEU A 160 14.23 2.32 9.49
N ASP A 161 14.69 3.38 8.83
CA ASP A 161 14.34 3.78 7.46
C ASP A 161 15.28 3.20 6.41
N MET A 162 16.30 2.47 6.85
CA MET A 162 17.33 1.89 6.00
C MET A 162 17.04 0.42 5.80
N THR A 163 17.61 -0.19 4.76
CA THR A 163 17.49 -1.63 4.55
C THR A 163 18.66 -2.18 3.74
N GLY A 164 19.03 -3.44 3.99
CA GLY A 164 20.03 -4.12 3.17
C GLY A 164 19.49 -4.37 1.76
N CYS A 165 20.29 -4.03 0.75
CA CYS A 165 19.99 -4.26 -0.66
C CYS A 165 21.06 -5.19 -1.28
N PRO A 166 20.68 -6.37 -1.78
CA PRO A 166 21.63 -7.28 -2.44
C PRO A 166 22.11 -6.72 -3.79
N PHE A 167 21.25 -6.01 -4.51
CA PHE A 167 21.55 -5.41 -5.82
C PHE A 167 22.63 -4.31 -5.72
N HIS A 168 22.46 -3.37 -4.78
CA HIS A 168 23.45 -2.30 -4.54
C HIS A 168 24.58 -2.70 -3.59
N LYS A 169 24.53 -3.92 -3.03
CA LYS A 169 25.52 -4.46 -2.07
C LYS A 169 25.79 -3.53 -0.88
N GLY A 170 24.73 -3.00 -0.28
CA GLY A 170 24.85 -2.08 0.84
C GLY A 170 23.51 -1.64 1.42
N ASN A 171 23.56 -0.70 2.36
CA ASN A 171 22.35 -0.12 2.94
C ASN A 171 21.75 0.92 1.99
N ILE A 172 20.45 0.82 1.76
CA ILE A 172 19.67 1.76 0.95
C ILE A 172 18.53 2.34 1.79
N CYS A 173 18.23 3.62 1.62
CA CYS A 173 17.09 4.24 2.29
C CYS A 173 15.76 3.80 1.65
N SER A 174 14.68 3.85 2.42
CA SER A 174 13.34 3.46 1.99
C SER A 174 12.89 4.19 0.71
N LEU A 175 13.25 5.48 0.57
CA LEU A 175 12.90 6.28 -0.60
C LEU A 175 13.63 5.80 -1.87
N CYS A 176 14.95 5.68 -1.83
CA CYS A 176 15.72 5.19 -2.99
C CYS A 176 15.31 3.75 -3.34
N CYS A 177 15.09 2.89 -2.34
CA CYS A 177 14.57 1.53 -2.57
C CYS A 177 13.19 1.53 -3.26
N SER A 178 12.32 2.49 -2.92
CA SER A 178 10.99 2.62 -3.53
C SER A 178 11.02 3.13 -4.97
N LEU A 179 12.01 3.95 -5.30
CA LEU A 179 12.17 4.53 -6.63
C LEU A 179 13.01 3.65 -7.59
N ASP A 180 13.75 2.69 -7.06
CA ASP A 180 14.61 1.81 -7.86
C ASP A 180 13.81 0.68 -8.52
N SER A 181 13.70 0.74 -9.86
CA SER A 181 13.05 -0.28 -10.69
C SER A 181 13.98 -1.38 -11.19
N ASP A 182 15.29 -1.16 -11.14
CA ASP A 182 16.29 -1.99 -11.82
C ASP A 182 16.58 -3.28 -11.05
N CYS A 183 16.39 -3.27 -9.72
CA CYS A 183 16.63 -4.43 -8.85
C CYS A 183 15.60 -5.57 -8.98
N HIS A 184 14.45 -5.35 -9.64
CA HIS A 184 13.39 -6.34 -9.86
C HIS A 184 13.01 -7.21 -8.64
N ASP A 185 12.93 -6.59 -7.45
CA ASP A 185 12.56 -7.25 -6.19
C ASP A 185 13.46 -8.46 -5.82
N GLU A 186 14.73 -8.46 -6.23
CA GLU A 186 15.69 -9.51 -5.88
C GLU A 186 15.78 -9.77 -4.37
N CYS A 187 15.60 -8.71 -3.58
CA CYS A 187 15.58 -8.74 -2.12
C CYS A 187 14.44 -9.56 -1.49
N LYS A 188 13.41 -9.94 -2.27
CA LYS A 188 12.25 -10.72 -1.82
C LYS A 188 12.34 -12.21 -2.22
N LYS A 189 13.36 -12.62 -2.97
CA LYS A 189 13.53 -14.01 -3.42
C LYS A 189 13.96 -14.90 -2.24
N PRO A 190 13.48 -16.16 -2.17
CA PRO A 190 14.00 -17.11 -1.19
C PRO A 190 15.50 -17.29 -1.42
N HIS A 191 16.30 -17.16 -0.35
CA HIS A 191 17.78 -17.17 -0.38
C HIS A 191 18.45 -15.93 -0.99
N ALA A 192 17.85 -14.74 -0.85
CA ALA A 192 18.56 -13.50 -1.14
C ALA A 192 19.77 -13.35 -0.20
N ASP A 193 20.97 -13.60 -0.75
CA ASP A 193 22.26 -13.30 -0.13
C ASP A 193 22.69 -11.86 -0.47
N PRO A 194 23.35 -11.13 0.45
CA PRO A 194 23.70 -11.56 1.81
C PRO A 194 22.47 -11.62 2.72
N VAL A 195 22.55 -12.44 3.79
CA VAL A 195 21.58 -12.43 4.89
C VAL A 195 21.40 -10.98 5.32
N LEU A 196 20.17 -10.49 5.15
CA LEU A 196 19.76 -9.11 5.35
C LEU A 196 19.67 -8.78 6.84
N SER A 197 20.79 -8.98 7.54
CA SER A 197 20.99 -8.60 8.92
C SER A 197 21.46 -7.16 8.94
N TYR A 198 20.75 -6.31 9.67
CA TYR A 198 21.34 -5.07 10.14
C TYR A 198 22.47 -5.44 11.09
N GLY A 199 23.70 -5.32 10.63
CA GLY A 199 24.89 -5.38 11.47
C GLY A 199 25.07 -6.68 12.26
N THR A 200 25.19 -7.84 11.61
CA THR A 200 26.20 -8.78 12.11
C THR A 200 27.56 -8.25 11.65
N PRO A 201 28.44 -7.84 12.58
CA PRO A 201 29.82 -7.58 12.24
C PRO A 201 30.43 -8.93 11.85
N ALA A 202 30.44 -9.25 10.56
CA ALA A 202 31.26 -10.32 10.02
C ALA A 202 32.77 -9.97 10.07
N ASP A 203 33.13 -8.75 10.48
CA ASP A 203 34.51 -8.25 10.54
C ASP A 203 34.95 -7.80 11.96
N LEU A 204 34.46 -8.44 13.04
CA LEU A 204 35.06 -8.30 14.39
C LEU A 204 35.87 -9.53 14.84
N THR A 205 36.29 -10.39 13.92
CA THR A 205 37.43 -11.29 14.16
C THR A 205 38.65 -10.77 13.40
N HIS A 206 39.31 -9.76 13.96
CA HIS A 206 40.77 -9.70 14.18
C HIS A 206 41.15 -8.44 14.95
#